data_AF-A0AAI9VAT1-F1
#
_entry.id   AF-A0AAI9VAT1-F1
#
_cell.length_a   1.000
_cell.length_b   1.000
_cell.length_c   1.000
_cell.angle_alpha   90.00
_cell.angle_beta   90.00
_cell.angle_gamma   90.00
#
_symmetry.space_group_name_H-M   'P 1'
#
loop_
_entity.id
_entity.type
_entity.pdbx_description
1 polymer ?
#
loop_
_entity_poly.entity_id
_entity_poly.type
_entity_poly.pdbx_seq_one_letter_code
_entity_poly.pdbx_strand_id
1 'polypeptide(L)'
;MVRGNAFDHSMTRRALTIFRSLGDWWPRACAMFFTNALDSARRKAYPWLSKHPSFVAPRVLASAEHRIPVLSNDLAENLRDGITRTVPGVKGVTGPKSVTFTDGTVLDDIDAIIICTGYEYDFSVIKGPGDPTDPAKAPDHFERINATRFKDPHVQFARLYRGFQSEEYPESLAFIGHFFILKAPFVFNDLITMALASLWSGKVPLPSPDLMTKDINRHYDTVVDTLGRGPLPHLGFRIFGSDTHTWLNKVAGTGVTERVGCFSMEAWKLWWSDRKFYNLLMDGADSPAVYRLFETGRGRKAWPGARDQILKANREVKEMGEEWRRNNNVKRGPLCTKYLTANPLVSSE
;
A
#
# COMPACT_ATOMS: atom_id res chain seq x y z
N MET A 1 14.85 1.17 -5.09
CA MET A 1 14.90 -0.05 -5.95
C MET A 1 15.53 -1.22 -5.21
N VAL A 2 15.17 -2.48 -5.52
CA VAL A 2 15.83 -3.69 -5.01
C VAL A 2 16.48 -4.42 -6.19
N ARG A 3 17.82 -4.43 -6.23
CA ARG A 3 18.59 -5.05 -7.33
C ARG A 3 18.15 -4.61 -8.74
N GLY A 4 17.91 -3.31 -8.91
CA GLY A 4 17.54 -2.74 -10.21
C GLY A 4 16.07 -2.78 -10.59
N ASN A 5 15.27 -3.47 -9.81
CA ASN A 5 13.83 -3.48 -10.00
C ASN A 5 13.14 -2.58 -8.98
N ALA A 6 12.05 -1.96 -9.38
CA ALA A 6 11.11 -1.37 -8.43
C ALA A 6 10.52 -2.48 -7.55
N PHE A 7 10.21 -2.17 -6.28
CA PHE A 7 9.77 -3.18 -5.32
C PHE A 7 8.45 -3.84 -5.75
N ASP A 8 7.54 -3.04 -6.29
CA ASP A 8 6.25 -3.44 -6.82
C ASP A 8 6.34 -4.38 -8.04
N HIS A 9 7.41 -4.33 -8.83
CA HIS A 9 7.63 -5.31 -9.92
C HIS A 9 7.81 -6.75 -9.39
N SER A 10 8.16 -6.92 -8.11
CA SER A 10 8.24 -8.23 -7.46
C SER A 10 6.94 -8.68 -6.78
N MET A 11 5.94 -7.79 -6.71
CA MET A 11 4.62 -8.09 -6.15
C MET A 11 3.72 -8.66 -7.24
N THR A 12 3.99 -9.90 -7.63
CA THR A 12 3.24 -10.59 -8.68
C THR A 12 1.78 -10.80 -8.30
N ARG A 13 0.91 -11.00 -9.29
CA ARG A 13 -0.50 -11.28 -9.04
C ARG A 13 -0.68 -12.54 -8.20
N ARG A 14 0.11 -13.59 -8.45
CA ARG A 14 0.08 -14.83 -7.64
C ARG A 14 0.44 -14.55 -6.18
N ALA A 15 1.54 -13.85 -5.93
CA ALA A 15 1.96 -13.51 -4.58
C ALA A 15 0.89 -12.69 -3.85
N LEU A 16 0.32 -11.69 -4.54
CA LEU A 16 -0.76 -10.86 -4.02
C LEU A 16 -2.05 -11.64 -3.76
N THR A 17 -2.45 -12.55 -4.64
CA THR A 17 -3.62 -13.42 -4.43
C THR A 17 -3.43 -14.30 -3.20
N ILE A 18 -2.29 -14.98 -3.08
CA ILE A 18 -1.97 -15.81 -1.90
C ILE A 18 -1.98 -14.95 -0.64
N PHE A 19 -1.32 -13.79 -0.67
CA PHE A 19 -1.24 -12.89 0.47
C PHE A 19 -2.61 -12.40 0.94
N ARG A 20 -3.50 -12.01 0.01
CA ARG A 20 -4.87 -11.58 0.35
C ARG A 20 -5.69 -12.74 0.90
N SER A 21 -5.65 -13.91 0.25
CA SER A 21 -6.42 -15.08 0.70
C SER A 21 -5.96 -15.59 2.07
N LEU A 22 -4.66 -15.63 2.35
CA LEU A 22 -4.16 -15.99 3.68
C LEU A 22 -4.50 -14.92 4.73
N GLY A 23 -4.51 -13.65 4.33
CA GLY A 23 -4.87 -12.53 5.20
C GLY A 23 -6.29 -12.58 5.73
N ASP A 24 -7.22 -13.20 5.00
CA ASP A 24 -8.61 -13.39 5.45
C ASP A 24 -8.70 -14.32 6.67
N TRP A 25 -7.79 -15.30 6.78
CA TRP A 25 -7.78 -16.29 7.86
C TRP A 25 -6.79 -15.95 8.96
N TRP A 26 -5.60 -15.46 8.59
CA TRP A 26 -4.50 -15.15 9.51
C TRP A 26 -3.92 -13.75 9.25
N PRO A 27 -4.70 -12.68 9.51
CA PRO A 27 -4.31 -11.31 9.20
C PRO A 27 -3.01 -10.89 9.91
N ARG A 28 -2.87 -11.27 11.19
CA ARG A 28 -1.69 -10.93 12.02
C ARG A 28 -0.42 -11.61 11.53
N ALA A 29 -0.51 -12.90 11.19
CA ALA A 29 0.64 -13.63 10.65
C ALA A 29 1.05 -13.05 9.29
N CYS A 30 0.09 -12.71 8.43
CA CYS A 30 0.37 -12.09 7.13
C CYS A 30 1.03 -10.70 7.29
N ALA A 31 0.56 -9.86 8.22
CA ALA A 31 1.18 -8.58 8.52
C ALA A 31 2.64 -8.72 9.03
N MET A 32 2.90 -9.74 9.85
CA MET A 32 4.25 -10.09 10.30
C MET A 32 5.13 -10.55 9.13
N PHE A 33 4.63 -11.45 8.26
CA PHE A 33 5.38 -11.89 7.08
C PHE A 33 5.70 -10.74 6.14
N PHE A 34 4.77 -9.82 5.92
CA PHE A 34 4.99 -8.63 5.10
C PHE A 34 6.02 -7.69 5.74
N THR A 35 5.96 -7.51 7.06
CA THR A 35 6.97 -6.74 7.81
C THR A 35 8.37 -7.33 7.62
N ASN A 36 8.50 -8.66 7.72
CA ASN A 36 9.77 -9.36 7.49
C ASN A 36 10.24 -9.29 6.04
N ALA A 37 9.33 -9.32 5.06
CA ALA A 37 9.65 -9.16 3.65
C ALA A 37 10.20 -7.75 3.35
N LEU A 38 9.57 -6.70 3.89
CA LEU A 38 10.06 -5.32 3.79
C LEU A 38 11.43 -5.16 4.46
N ASP A 39 11.62 -5.75 5.64
CA ASP A 39 12.90 -5.70 6.34
C ASP A 39 14.01 -6.43 5.55
N SER A 40 13.70 -7.61 5.00
CA SER A 40 14.60 -8.36 4.12
C SER A 40 14.96 -7.56 2.86
N ALA A 41 13.99 -6.90 2.23
CA ALA A 41 14.21 -6.06 1.07
C ALA A 41 15.16 -4.89 1.40
N ARG A 42 14.92 -4.20 2.52
CA ARG A 42 15.80 -3.14 3.04
C ARG A 42 17.22 -3.66 3.28
N ARG A 43 17.39 -4.76 4.02
CA ARG A 43 18.72 -5.33 4.34
C ARG A 43 19.48 -5.73 3.08
N LYS A 44 18.79 -6.22 2.05
CA LYS A 44 19.40 -6.55 0.76
C LYS A 44 19.83 -5.31 -0.03
N ALA A 45 19.05 -4.23 0.03
CA ALA A 45 19.37 -2.99 -0.67
C ALA A 45 20.49 -2.19 0.04
N TYR A 46 20.42 -2.09 1.37
CA TYR A 46 21.33 -1.29 2.19
C TYR A 46 21.79 -2.07 3.44
N PRO A 47 22.70 -3.05 3.31
CA PRO A 47 23.14 -3.89 4.44
C PRO A 47 23.75 -3.09 5.60
N TRP A 48 24.49 -2.03 5.27
CA TRP A 48 25.17 -1.14 6.22
C TRP A 48 24.17 -0.37 7.11
N LEU A 49 22.96 -0.12 6.62
CA LEU A 49 21.94 0.69 7.30
C LEU A 49 21.52 0.09 8.64
N SER A 50 21.59 -1.24 8.79
CA SER A 50 21.26 -1.92 10.05
C SER A 50 22.24 -1.61 11.19
N LYS A 51 23.44 -1.11 10.88
CA LYS A 51 24.45 -0.69 11.86
C LYS A 51 24.49 0.83 12.03
N HIS A 52 23.76 1.58 11.20
CA HIS A 52 23.77 3.03 11.26
C HIS A 52 23.04 3.52 12.52
N PRO A 53 23.54 4.53 13.26
CA PRO A 53 22.92 5.00 14.50
C PRO A 53 21.42 5.30 14.38
N SER A 54 20.98 5.78 13.22
CA SER A 54 19.57 6.02 12.89
C SER A 54 18.66 4.80 13.00
N PHE A 55 19.21 3.59 12.94
CA PHE A 55 18.49 2.31 12.98
C PHE A 55 18.85 1.45 14.20
N VAL A 56 19.72 1.94 15.10
CA VAL A 56 20.21 1.22 16.28
C VAL A 56 19.54 1.69 17.57
N ALA A 57 19.13 2.97 17.65
CA ALA A 57 18.34 3.50 18.77
C ALA A 57 16.97 2.79 18.88
N PRO A 58 16.32 2.74 20.07
CA PRO A 58 15.16 1.89 20.33
C PRO A 58 13.95 2.30 19.48
N ARG A 59 13.87 1.79 18.26
CA ARG A 59 12.72 1.90 17.37
C ARG A 59 11.96 0.59 17.42
N VAL A 60 10.77 0.63 18.01
CA VAL A 60 9.82 -0.47 17.88
C VAL A 60 9.38 -0.49 16.42
N LEU A 61 9.74 -1.56 15.70
CA LEU A 61 9.21 -1.82 14.37
C LEU A 61 7.73 -2.13 14.48
N ALA A 62 6.89 -1.11 14.28
CA ALA A 62 5.45 -1.31 14.20
C ALA A 62 5.12 -2.27 13.05
N SER A 63 4.16 -3.16 13.31
CA SER A 63 3.60 -4.08 12.32
C SER A 63 3.10 -3.30 11.09
N ALA A 64 3.14 -3.94 9.92
CA ALA A 64 2.71 -3.32 8.66
C ALA A 64 1.25 -2.89 8.62
N GLU A 65 0.42 -3.34 9.57
CA GLU A 65 -0.94 -2.85 9.75
C GLU A 65 -1.01 -1.41 10.31
N HIS A 66 0.07 -0.96 10.96
CA HIS A 66 0.10 0.32 11.70
C HIS A 66 0.91 1.43 11.00
N ARG A 67 1.46 1.17 9.80
CA ARG A 67 2.29 2.14 9.09
C ARG A 67 2.35 1.90 7.59
N ILE A 68 2.57 2.98 6.85
CA ILE A 68 2.90 2.93 5.42
C ILE A 68 4.43 2.93 5.29
N PRO A 69 5.04 2.03 4.50
CA PRO A 69 6.49 2.03 4.32
C PRO A 69 6.96 3.29 3.60
N VAL A 70 8.05 3.89 4.08
CA VAL A 70 8.73 4.97 3.36
C VAL A 70 9.49 4.39 2.18
N LEU A 71 9.16 4.88 0.98
CA LEU A 71 9.86 4.54 -0.26
C LEU A 71 10.72 5.73 -0.66
N SER A 72 12.03 5.58 -0.60
CA SER A 72 12.99 6.61 -1.00
C SER A 72 14.22 5.97 -1.63
N ASN A 73 14.72 6.59 -2.70
CA ASN A 73 15.98 6.17 -3.32
C ASN A 73 17.18 6.81 -2.61
N ASP A 74 17.01 8.01 -2.06
CA ASP A 74 18.13 8.85 -1.60
C ASP A 74 18.31 8.82 -0.08
N LEU A 75 17.26 8.50 0.69
CA LEU A 75 17.31 8.58 2.16
C LEU A 75 18.45 7.75 2.76
N ALA A 76 18.69 6.55 2.23
CA ALA A 76 19.79 5.72 2.72
C ALA A 76 21.14 6.39 2.45
N GLU A 77 21.37 6.91 1.24
CA GLU A 77 22.64 7.54 0.88
C GLU A 77 22.86 8.85 1.66
N ASN A 78 21.82 9.67 1.80
CA ASN A 78 21.88 10.91 2.59
C ASN A 78 22.16 10.66 4.08
N LEU A 79 21.69 9.53 4.64
CA LEU A 79 22.05 9.13 6.01
C LEU A 79 23.52 8.70 6.09
N ARG A 80 24.01 7.91 5.13
CA ARG A 80 25.41 7.47 5.05
C ARG A 80 26.36 8.66 4.98
N ASP A 81 26.01 9.64 4.15
CA ASP A 81 26.87 10.77 3.79
C ASP A 81 26.73 11.94 4.79
N GLY A 82 25.90 11.79 5.84
CA GLY A 82 25.72 12.78 6.90
C GLY A 82 24.87 14.00 6.50
N ILE A 83 24.32 14.02 5.28
CA ILE A 83 23.43 15.09 4.77
C ILE A 83 22.13 15.13 5.58
N THR A 84 21.64 13.97 6.00
CA THR A 84 20.44 13.85 6.86
C THR A 84 20.80 13.08 8.12
N ARG A 85 20.21 13.48 9.24
CA ARG A 85 20.27 12.71 10.50
C ARG A 85 18.89 12.49 11.05
N THR A 86 18.71 11.36 11.71
CA THR A 86 17.50 11.11 12.48
C THR A 86 17.68 11.61 13.90
N VAL A 87 16.67 12.28 14.42
CA VAL A 87 16.64 12.80 15.78
C VAL A 87 15.47 12.17 16.55
N PRO A 88 15.46 12.24 17.90
CA PRO A 88 14.29 11.89 18.70
C PRO A 88 13.10 12.80 18.38
N GLY A 89 11.94 12.51 19.00
CA GLY A 89 10.77 13.37 18.87
C GLY A 89 11.07 14.80 19.32
N VAL A 90 10.39 15.78 18.72
CA VAL A 90 10.49 17.19 19.14
C VAL A 90 9.62 17.41 20.37
N LYS A 91 10.19 17.94 21.45
CA LYS A 91 9.46 18.36 22.65
C LYS A 91 8.91 19.77 22.49
N GLY A 92 9.68 20.68 21.88
CA GLY A 92 9.24 22.04 21.58
C GLY A 92 10.34 22.95 21.05
N VAL A 93 9.94 24.08 20.50
CA VAL A 93 10.83 25.20 20.16
C VAL A 93 11.11 25.97 21.45
N THR A 94 12.38 26.02 21.87
CA THR A 94 12.77 26.51 23.21
C THR A 94 13.58 27.81 23.18
N GLY A 95 13.88 28.31 21.99
CA GLY A 95 14.53 29.61 21.79
C GLY A 95 14.36 30.09 20.35
N PRO A 96 14.95 31.26 19.99
CA PRO A 96 14.76 31.88 18.69
C PRO A 96 15.18 31.00 17.50
N LYS A 97 16.20 30.15 17.69
CA LYS A 97 16.71 29.20 16.69
C LYS A 97 17.02 27.83 17.30
N SER A 98 16.30 27.43 18.35
CA SER A 98 16.59 26.19 19.06
C SER A 98 15.37 25.32 19.33
N VAL A 99 15.58 24.01 19.25
CA VAL A 99 14.57 22.97 19.46
C VAL A 99 15.07 21.98 20.51
N THR A 100 14.23 21.66 21.48
CA THR A 100 14.51 20.60 22.45
C THR A 100 13.83 19.30 22.03
N PHE A 101 14.57 18.20 22.05
CA PHE A 101 14.08 16.87 21.77
C PHE A 101 13.53 16.16 23.02
N THR A 102 12.82 15.06 22.83
CA THR A 102 12.15 14.30 23.91
C THR A 102 13.13 13.64 24.89
N ASP A 103 14.39 13.45 24.50
CA ASP A 103 15.45 12.97 25.39
C ASP A 103 16.15 14.10 26.17
N GLY A 104 15.70 15.34 26.01
CA GLY A 104 16.25 16.52 26.67
C GLY A 104 17.40 17.18 25.91
N THR A 105 17.91 16.58 24.84
CA THR A 105 18.96 17.21 24.01
C THR A 105 18.41 18.47 23.31
N VAL A 106 19.27 19.46 23.15
CA VAL A 106 18.94 20.74 22.49
C VAL A 106 19.70 20.81 21.17
N LEU A 107 18.99 21.24 20.13
CA LEU A 107 19.56 21.55 18.84
C LEU A 107 19.41 23.03 18.57
N ASP A 108 20.54 23.72 18.46
CA ASP A 108 20.64 25.13 18.11
C ASP A 108 20.84 25.34 16.61
N ASP A 109 20.82 26.62 16.22
CA ASP A 109 21.03 27.10 14.84
C ASP A 109 20.07 26.51 13.80
N ILE A 110 18.79 26.46 14.13
CA ILE A 110 17.72 26.03 13.23
C ILE A 110 17.11 27.21 12.51
N ASP A 111 17.20 27.20 11.17
CA ASP A 111 16.60 28.23 10.31
C ASP A 111 15.13 27.96 9.98
N ALA A 112 14.75 26.68 9.90
CA ALA A 112 13.41 26.28 9.48
C ALA A 112 12.96 24.96 10.12
N ILE A 113 11.65 24.89 10.40
CA ILE A 113 10.96 23.66 10.80
C ILE A 113 9.89 23.38 9.75
N ILE A 114 9.94 22.20 9.14
CA ILE A 114 8.95 21.74 8.16
C ILE A 114 8.11 20.64 8.81
N ILE A 115 6.82 20.90 9.01
CA ILE A 115 5.90 19.97 9.66
C ILE A 115 5.32 19.01 8.61
N CYS A 116 5.90 17.83 8.51
CA CYS A 116 5.47 16.75 7.61
C CYS A 116 4.61 15.70 8.33
N THR A 117 3.64 16.12 9.15
CA THR A 117 2.81 15.23 10.00
C THR A 117 1.64 14.56 9.25
N GLY A 118 1.48 14.82 7.96
CA GLY A 118 0.44 14.24 7.12
C GLY A 118 -0.76 15.17 6.94
N TYR A 119 -1.89 14.59 6.52
CA TYR A 119 -3.14 15.28 6.22
C TYR A 119 -4.29 14.56 6.91
N GLU A 120 -5.30 15.33 7.31
CA GLU A 120 -6.59 14.82 7.73
C GLU A 120 -7.55 14.77 6.53
N TYR A 121 -8.66 14.06 6.72
CA TYR A 121 -9.77 14.02 5.77
C TYR A 121 -11.09 14.13 6.53
N ASP A 122 -12.06 14.80 5.92
CA ASP A 122 -13.40 14.91 6.46
C ASP A 122 -14.46 14.68 5.36
N PHE A 123 -15.69 14.49 5.79
CA PHE A 123 -16.85 14.26 4.93
C PHE A 123 -17.86 15.41 5.01
N SER A 124 -17.48 16.56 5.57
CA SER A 124 -18.36 17.69 5.90
C SER A 124 -19.04 18.34 4.69
N VAL A 125 -18.51 18.09 3.49
CA VAL A 125 -19.11 18.48 2.21
C VAL A 125 -20.47 17.80 2.00
N ILE A 126 -20.66 16.59 2.54
CA ILE A 126 -21.93 15.85 2.49
C ILE A 126 -22.63 16.01 3.82
N LYS A 127 -23.90 16.41 3.80
CA LYS A 127 -24.73 16.63 4.99
C LYS A 127 -26.01 15.80 4.95
N GLY A 128 -26.62 15.63 6.12
CA GLY A 128 -27.89 14.91 6.24
C GLY A 128 -27.72 13.40 6.02
N PRO A 129 -28.73 12.70 5.47
CA PRO A 129 -28.67 11.24 5.33
C PRO A 129 -27.49 10.76 4.48
N GLY A 130 -26.90 11.60 3.62
CA GLY A 130 -25.74 11.20 2.81
C GLY A 130 -24.43 11.14 3.59
N ASP A 131 -24.35 11.75 4.78
CA ASP A 131 -23.13 11.83 5.58
C ASP A 131 -22.75 10.43 6.11
N PRO A 132 -21.62 9.84 5.69
CA PRO A 132 -21.22 8.52 6.13
C PRO A 132 -20.63 8.52 7.55
N THR A 133 -20.39 9.70 8.14
CA THR A 133 -19.77 9.88 9.45
C THR A 133 -20.74 10.31 10.54
N ASP A 134 -22.04 10.35 10.24
CA ASP A 134 -23.08 10.72 11.21
C ASP A 134 -23.13 9.72 12.40
N PRO A 135 -22.81 10.18 13.63
CA PRO A 135 -22.82 9.31 14.81
C PRO A 135 -24.21 8.75 15.14
N ALA A 136 -25.29 9.41 14.71
CA ALA A 136 -26.65 8.94 14.96
C ALA A 136 -26.99 7.62 14.23
N LYS A 137 -26.26 7.29 13.16
CA LYS A 137 -26.48 6.06 12.38
C LYS A 137 -26.01 4.80 13.08
N ALA A 138 -25.05 4.90 13.98
CA ALA A 138 -24.50 3.76 14.71
C ALA A 138 -23.84 4.20 16.04
N PRO A 139 -24.62 4.74 17.00
CA PRO A 139 -24.07 5.38 18.20
C PRO A 139 -23.09 4.48 18.98
N ASP A 140 -23.46 3.22 19.21
CA ASP A 140 -22.61 2.23 19.90
C ASP A 140 -21.28 1.97 19.16
N HIS A 141 -21.30 2.05 17.83
CA HIS A 141 -20.08 1.91 17.02
C HIS A 141 -19.20 3.15 17.19
N PHE A 142 -19.77 4.35 17.08
CA PHE A 142 -18.97 5.57 17.24
C PHE A 142 -18.38 5.68 18.66
N GLU A 143 -19.11 5.26 19.69
CA GLU A 143 -18.58 5.19 21.06
C GLU A 143 -17.40 4.22 21.17
N ARG A 144 -17.58 2.97 20.73
CA ARG A 144 -16.56 1.93 20.82
C ARG A 144 -15.25 2.29 20.10
N ILE A 145 -15.33 2.87 18.89
CA ILE A 145 -14.11 3.27 18.17
C ILE A 145 -13.44 4.49 18.80
N ASN A 146 -14.21 5.45 19.30
CA ASN A 146 -13.68 6.63 19.98
C ASN A 146 -13.04 6.30 21.33
N ALA A 147 -13.46 5.20 21.97
CA ALA A 147 -12.83 4.68 23.18
C ALA A 147 -11.49 3.95 22.92
N THR A 148 -11.09 3.71 21.66
CA THR A 148 -9.84 2.99 21.38
C THR A 148 -8.61 3.86 21.62
N ARG A 149 -7.57 3.26 22.24
CA ARG A 149 -6.36 3.96 22.71
C ARG A 149 -5.63 4.76 21.63
N PHE A 150 -5.57 4.25 20.40
CA PHE A 150 -4.80 4.85 19.31
C PHE A 150 -5.67 5.58 18.29
N LYS A 151 -6.93 5.89 18.64
CA LYS A 151 -7.82 6.67 17.80
C LYS A 151 -7.34 8.11 17.68
N ASP A 152 -7.21 8.59 16.46
CA ASP A 152 -7.08 10.02 16.19
C ASP A 152 -8.42 10.72 16.46
N PRO A 153 -8.51 11.69 17.39
CA PRO A 153 -9.77 12.36 17.73
C PRO A 153 -10.38 13.19 16.58
N HIS A 154 -9.58 13.59 15.59
CA HIS A 154 -10.03 14.48 14.51
C HIS A 154 -10.66 13.74 13.32
N VAL A 155 -10.43 12.44 13.22
CA VAL A 155 -10.94 11.62 12.11
C VAL A 155 -12.24 10.93 12.53
N GLN A 156 -13.21 10.75 11.63
CA GLN A 156 -14.40 9.92 11.93
C GLN A 156 -14.45 8.68 11.04
N PHE A 157 -15.02 7.59 11.56
CA PHE A 157 -15.22 6.38 10.78
C PHE A 157 -16.36 6.58 9.78
N ALA A 158 -16.09 6.39 8.50
CA ALA A 158 -17.09 6.49 7.45
C ALA A 158 -17.77 5.14 7.20
N ARG A 159 -19.08 5.07 7.44
CA ARG A 159 -19.94 3.92 7.14
C ARG A 159 -20.15 3.76 5.64
N LEU A 160 -19.22 3.08 4.99
CA LEU A 160 -19.20 2.90 3.53
C LEU A 160 -19.12 1.42 3.15
N TYR A 161 -20.08 0.95 2.35
CA TYR A 161 -20.04 -0.40 1.80
C TYR A 161 -18.81 -0.55 0.91
N ARG A 162 -18.02 -1.61 1.17
CA ARG A 162 -16.71 -1.85 0.53
C ARG A 162 -15.72 -0.68 0.66
N GLY A 163 -15.96 0.24 1.60
CA GLY A 163 -15.14 1.41 1.89
C GLY A 163 -15.27 2.59 0.93
N PHE A 164 -16.23 2.56 0.00
CA PHE A 164 -16.47 3.69 -0.91
C PHE A 164 -17.94 3.93 -1.25
N GLN A 165 -18.84 2.94 -1.22
CA GLN A 165 -20.24 3.14 -1.62
C GLN A 165 -21.10 3.59 -0.43
N SER A 166 -21.98 4.57 -0.64
CA SER A 166 -22.88 5.08 0.41
C SER A 166 -23.80 3.98 0.93
N GLU A 167 -24.00 3.91 2.25
CA GLU A 167 -24.98 3.02 2.89
C GLU A 167 -26.42 3.44 2.55
N GLU A 168 -26.69 4.75 2.53
CA GLU A 168 -28.04 5.32 2.36
C GLU A 168 -28.44 5.52 0.89
N TYR A 169 -27.46 5.81 0.03
CA TYR A 169 -27.69 6.12 -1.38
C TYR A 169 -26.80 5.26 -2.29
N PRO A 170 -26.88 3.91 -2.19
CA PRO A 170 -25.99 3.01 -2.94
C PRO A 170 -26.12 3.16 -4.46
N GLU A 171 -27.27 3.59 -4.96
CA GLU A 171 -27.55 3.79 -6.38
C GLU A 171 -27.00 5.09 -6.96
N SER A 172 -26.56 6.03 -6.13
CA SER A 172 -26.28 7.41 -6.60
C SER A 172 -25.09 8.11 -5.92
N LEU A 173 -24.55 7.60 -4.80
CA LEU A 173 -23.46 8.24 -4.07
C LEU A 173 -22.31 7.29 -3.74
N ALA A 174 -21.08 7.72 -4.03
CA ALA A 174 -19.85 7.03 -3.67
C ALA A 174 -18.70 8.01 -3.36
N PHE A 175 -17.78 7.56 -2.52
CA PHE A 175 -16.63 8.28 -1.97
C PHE A 175 -15.34 7.62 -2.43
N ILE A 176 -14.79 8.08 -3.55
CA ILE A 176 -13.60 7.49 -4.15
C ILE A 176 -12.34 8.12 -3.52
N GLY A 177 -11.39 7.28 -3.12
CA GLY A 177 -10.14 7.70 -2.49
C GLY A 177 -10.05 7.46 -0.99
N HIS A 178 -11.17 7.21 -0.30
CA HIS A 178 -11.17 6.83 1.12
C HIS A 178 -10.76 5.37 1.35
N PHE A 179 -11.13 4.47 0.43
CA PHE A 179 -10.68 3.09 0.49
C PHE A 179 -9.18 2.99 0.13
N PHE A 180 -8.39 2.38 1.03
CA PHE A 180 -6.95 2.21 0.82
C PHE A 180 -6.54 0.72 0.87
N ILE A 181 -5.75 0.28 -0.10
CA ILE A 181 -5.06 -1.03 -0.13
C ILE A 181 -3.62 -0.86 -0.58
N LEU A 182 -2.78 -1.89 -0.37
CA LEU A 182 -1.41 -1.96 -0.88
C LEU A 182 -1.40 -2.24 -2.41
N LYS A 183 -1.88 -1.28 -3.21
CA LYS A 183 -1.81 -1.25 -4.68
C LYS A 183 -1.83 0.22 -5.15
N ALA A 184 -1.31 0.48 -6.35
CA ALA A 184 -1.39 1.80 -6.96
C ALA A 184 -2.84 2.35 -6.95
N PRO A 185 -3.10 3.51 -6.31
CA PRO A 185 -4.46 4.03 -6.12
C PRO A 185 -5.23 4.25 -7.43
N PHE A 186 -4.58 4.74 -8.48
CA PHE A 186 -5.21 5.00 -9.78
C PHE A 186 -5.85 3.74 -10.39
N VAL A 187 -5.12 2.63 -10.36
CA VAL A 187 -5.57 1.35 -10.90
C VAL A 187 -6.77 0.83 -10.12
N PHE A 188 -6.76 1.04 -8.81
CA PHE A 188 -7.82 0.60 -7.95
C PHE A 188 -9.08 1.45 -8.09
N ASN A 189 -8.94 2.78 -8.15
CA ASN A 189 -10.05 3.69 -8.39
C ASN A 189 -10.70 3.46 -9.76
N ASP A 190 -9.92 3.16 -10.79
CA ASP A 190 -10.44 2.76 -12.11
C ASP A 190 -11.27 1.47 -12.03
N LEU A 191 -10.87 0.51 -11.20
CA LEU A 191 -11.67 -0.70 -10.95
C LEU A 191 -12.96 -0.40 -10.16
N ILE A 192 -12.91 0.49 -9.18
CA ILE A 192 -14.11 0.96 -8.45
C ILE A 192 -15.09 1.62 -9.42
N THR A 193 -14.64 2.52 -10.28
CA THR A 193 -15.54 3.23 -11.20
C THR A 193 -16.17 2.29 -12.23
N MET A 194 -15.45 1.26 -12.70
CA MET A 194 -16.04 0.20 -13.53
C MET A 194 -17.14 -0.57 -12.81
N ALA A 195 -16.96 -0.88 -11.52
CA ALA A 195 -17.96 -1.57 -10.71
C ALA A 195 -19.18 -0.66 -10.46
N LEU A 196 -18.97 0.60 -10.05
CA LEU A 196 -20.04 1.58 -9.87
C LEU A 196 -20.85 1.79 -11.14
N ALA A 197 -20.20 1.95 -12.29
CA ALA A 197 -20.89 2.09 -13.57
C ALA A 197 -21.77 0.87 -13.88
N SER A 198 -21.35 -0.34 -13.49
CA SER A 198 -22.13 -1.56 -13.70
C SER A 198 -23.34 -1.65 -12.77
N LEU A 199 -23.21 -1.17 -11.52
CA LEU A 199 -24.30 -1.11 -10.55
C LEU A 199 -25.32 -0.02 -10.91
N TRP A 200 -24.86 1.21 -11.12
CA TRP A 200 -25.72 2.37 -11.36
C TRP A 200 -26.42 2.34 -12.71
N SER A 201 -25.88 1.61 -13.69
CA SER A 201 -26.60 1.34 -14.95
C SER A 201 -27.62 0.19 -14.87
N GLY A 202 -27.78 -0.44 -13.70
CA GLY A 202 -28.71 -1.55 -13.48
C GLY A 202 -28.29 -2.88 -14.11
N LYS A 203 -27.09 -2.97 -14.69
CA LYS A 203 -26.56 -4.21 -15.28
C LYS A 203 -26.26 -5.28 -14.25
N VAL A 204 -25.93 -4.85 -13.03
CA VAL A 204 -25.72 -5.69 -11.86
C VAL A 204 -26.64 -5.18 -10.76
N PRO A 205 -27.42 -6.04 -10.08
CA PRO A 205 -28.28 -5.60 -9.00
C PRO A 205 -27.45 -5.03 -7.85
N LEU A 206 -28.00 -4.03 -7.17
CA LEU A 206 -27.43 -3.50 -5.94
C LEU A 206 -27.42 -4.58 -4.85
N PRO A 207 -26.44 -4.56 -3.94
CA PRO A 207 -26.46 -5.40 -2.74
C PRO A 207 -27.68 -5.08 -1.87
N SER A 208 -28.16 -6.07 -1.10
CA SER A 208 -29.21 -5.80 -0.11
C SER A 208 -28.67 -4.93 1.04
N PRO A 209 -29.53 -4.15 1.72
CA PRO A 209 -29.15 -3.37 2.89
C PRO A 209 -28.42 -4.21 3.96
N ASP A 210 -28.95 -5.39 4.29
CA ASP A 210 -28.34 -6.30 5.27
C ASP A 210 -26.91 -6.71 4.88
N LEU A 211 -26.67 -6.96 3.59
CA LEU A 211 -25.34 -7.32 3.09
C LEU A 211 -24.38 -6.14 3.23
N MET A 212 -24.87 -4.92 2.97
CA MET A 212 -24.07 -3.71 3.09
C MET A 212 -23.69 -3.45 4.54
N THR A 213 -24.67 -3.44 5.45
CA THR A 213 -24.46 -3.24 6.88
C THR A 213 -23.53 -4.30 7.46
N LYS A 214 -23.65 -5.57 7.03
CA LYS A 214 -22.74 -6.64 7.46
C LYS A 214 -21.28 -6.42 7.03
N ASP A 215 -21.04 -5.93 5.82
CA ASP A 215 -19.68 -5.58 5.36
C ASP A 215 -19.12 -4.38 6.15
N ILE A 216 -19.93 -3.34 6.33
CA ILE A 216 -19.55 -2.13 7.09
C ILE A 216 -19.17 -2.51 8.52
N ASN A 217 -20.00 -3.29 9.19
CA ASN A 217 -19.78 -3.71 10.57
C ASN A 217 -18.54 -4.61 10.70
N ARG A 218 -18.29 -5.51 9.75
CA ARG A 218 -17.07 -6.32 9.73
C ARG A 218 -15.81 -5.45 9.61
N HIS A 219 -15.83 -4.46 8.71
CA HIS A 219 -14.70 -3.53 8.57
C HIS A 219 -14.51 -2.69 9.83
N TYR A 220 -15.61 -2.20 10.38
CA TYR A 220 -15.62 -1.46 11.64
C TYR A 220 -14.96 -2.27 12.78
N ASP A 221 -15.35 -3.52 12.99
CA ASP A 221 -14.75 -4.37 14.05
C ASP A 221 -13.24 -4.60 13.81
N THR A 222 -12.83 -4.71 12.54
CA THR A 222 -11.40 -4.82 12.18
C THR A 222 -10.64 -3.55 12.53
N VAL A 223 -11.22 -2.37 12.28
CA VAL A 223 -10.63 -1.08 12.64
C VAL A 223 -10.49 -0.95 14.15
N VAL A 224 -11.52 -1.31 14.92
CA VAL A 224 -11.48 -1.29 16.39
C VAL A 224 -10.40 -2.21 16.94
N ASP A 225 -10.32 -3.48 16.48
CA ASP A 225 -9.26 -4.41 16.90
C ASP A 225 -7.85 -3.86 16.58
N THR A 226 -7.70 -3.23 15.42
CA THR A 226 -6.39 -2.70 15.01
C THR A 226 -6.01 -1.47 15.85
N LEU A 227 -6.93 -0.53 16.05
CA LEU A 227 -6.74 0.65 16.90
C LEU A 227 -6.59 0.32 18.40
N GLY A 228 -7.01 -0.86 18.83
CA GLY A 228 -6.70 -1.38 20.17
C GLY A 228 -5.23 -1.76 20.35
N ARG A 229 -4.52 -2.05 19.25
CA ARG A 229 -3.14 -2.57 19.26
C ARG A 229 -2.09 -1.57 18.78
N GLY A 230 -2.49 -0.59 17.96
CA GLY A 230 -1.60 0.46 17.45
C GLY A 230 -2.34 1.45 16.55
N PRO A 231 -1.68 2.54 16.13
CA PRO A 231 -2.28 3.52 15.23
C PRO A 231 -2.63 2.88 13.89
N LEU A 232 -3.67 3.39 13.22
CA LEU A 232 -4.04 2.97 11.88
C LEU A 232 -3.75 4.15 10.92
N PRO A 233 -3.07 3.94 9.79
CA PRO A 233 -2.74 5.05 8.89
C PRO A 233 -3.95 5.78 8.31
N HIS A 234 -5.08 5.07 8.17
CA HIS A 234 -6.32 5.58 7.60
C HIS A 234 -7.49 4.67 7.96
N LEU A 235 -8.66 5.20 8.36
CA LEU A 235 -9.78 4.35 8.82
C LEU A 235 -10.45 3.54 7.69
N GLY A 236 -10.29 3.97 6.44
CA GLY A 236 -10.65 3.21 5.24
C GLY A 236 -9.64 2.13 4.81
N PHE A 237 -8.58 1.88 5.60
CA PHE A 237 -7.53 0.93 5.24
C PHE A 237 -8.02 -0.52 5.34
N ARG A 238 -8.03 -1.24 4.20
CA ARG A 238 -8.43 -2.65 4.12
C ARG A 238 -7.28 -3.53 3.63
N ILE A 239 -6.22 -3.65 4.42
CA ILE A 239 -4.91 -4.23 4.02
C ILE A 239 -4.98 -5.52 3.18
N PHE A 240 -5.86 -6.47 3.53
CA PHE A 240 -6.04 -7.72 2.77
C PHE A 240 -7.15 -7.61 1.73
N GLY A 241 -8.32 -7.10 2.11
CA GLY A 241 -9.39 -6.68 1.19
C GLY A 241 -9.77 -7.69 0.10
N SER A 242 -9.57 -8.99 0.35
CA SER A 242 -9.72 -10.08 -0.64
C SER A 242 -11.15 -10.17 -1.16
N ASP A 243 -12.12 -10.05 -0.24
CA ASP A 243 -13.54 -10.07 -0.55
C ASP A 243 -13.97 -8.86 -1.39
N THR A 244 -13.45 -7.68 -1.05
CA THR A 244 -13.68 -6.43 -1.78
C THR A 244 -13.05 -6.49 -3.16
N HIS A 245 -11.83 -7.01 -3.27
CA HIS A 245 -11.15 -7.21 -4.55
C HIS A 245 -11.91 -8.19 -5.46
N THR A 246 -12.37 -9.30 -4.89
CA THR A 246 -13.16 -10.31 -5.61
C THR A 246 -14.49 -9.74 -6.08
N TRP A 247 -15.18 -9.03 -5.18
CA TRP A 247 -16.44 -8.34 -5.48
C TRP A 247 -16.25 -7.33 -6.61
N LEU A 248 -15.19 -6.50 -6.55
CA LEU A 248 -14.91 -5.50 -7.59
C LEU A 248 -14.71 -6.13 -8.96
N ASN A 249 -13.90 -7.18 -9.06
CA ASN A 249 -13.66 -7.86 -10.34
C ASN A 249 -14.94 -8.50 -10.90
N LYS A 250 -15.77 -9.08 -10.02
CA LYS A 250 -17.05 -9.66 -10.40
C LYS A 250 -18.03 -8.59 -10.92
N VAL A 251 -18.23 -7.51 -10.16
CA VAL A 251 -19.19 -6.44 -10.48
C VAL A 251 -18.75 -5.63 -11.69
N ALA A 252 -17.46 -5.29 -11.79
CA ALA A 252 -16.91 -4.62 -12.97
C ALA A 252 -16.91 -5.53 -14.22
N GLY A 253 -17.07 -6.84 -14.06
CA GLY A 253 -17.08 -7.79 -15.17
C GLY A 253 -15.69 -8.00 -15.79
N THR A 254 -14.62 -7.94 -14.98
CA THR A 254 -13.24 -8.04 -15.50
C THR A 254 -12.88 -9.45 -15.96
N GLY A 255 -13.55 -10.47 -15.39
CA GLY A 255 -13.27 -11.89 -15.65
C GLY A 255 -11.92 -12.38 -15.11
N VAL A 256 -11.19 -11.52 -14.38
CA VAL A 256 -9.85 -11.79 -13.86
C VAL A 256 -9.92 -12.91 -12.82
N THR A 257 -10.78 -12.78 -11.82
CA THR A 257 -10.93 -13.79 -10.75
C THR A 257 -11.24 -15.19 -11.29
N GLU A 258 -12.05 -15.27 -12.35
CA GLU A 258 -12.44 -16.53 -12.97
C GLU A 258 -11.37 -17.09 -13.91
N ARG A 259 -10.60 -16.26 -14.64
CA ARG A 259 -9.65 -16.74 -15.67
C ARG A 259 -8.20 -16.78 -15.23
N VAL A 260 -7.87 -16.19 -14.09
CA VAL A 260 -6.53 -16.27 -13.49
C VAL A 260 -6.54 -16.75 -12.04
N GLY A 261 -7.69 -17.18 -11.51
CA GLY A 261 -7.76 -17.87 -10.22
C GLY A 261 -7.14 -19.26 -10.26
N CYS A 262 -6.41 -19.67 -9.23
CA CYS A 262 -5.64 -20.94 -9.25
C CYS A 262 -6.50 -22.22 -9.39
N PHE A 263 -7.82 -22.15 -9.15
CA PHE A 263 -8.69 -23.34 -9.05
C PHE A 263 -9.96 -23.25 -9.91
N SER A 264 -10.07 -22.28 -10.81
CA SER A 264 -11.23 -22.16 -11.69
C SER A 264 -11.03 -22.92 -12.99
N MET A 265 -12.09 -23.55 -13.49
CA MET A 265 -12.06 -24.25 -14.79
C MET A 265 -11.62 -23.33 -15.93
N GLU A 266 -12.03 -22.07 -15.92
CA GLU A 266 -11.64 -21.08 -16.93
C GLU A 266 -10.14 -20.73 -16.86
N ALA A 267 -9.55 -20.71 -15.66
CA ALA A 267 -8.10 -20.55 -15.53
C ALA A 267 -7.34 -21.77 -16.04
N TRP A 268 -7.83 -22.98 -15.77
CA TRP A 268 -7.25 -24.20 -16.34
C TRP A 268 -7.34 -24.23 -17.86
N LYS A 269 -8.45 -23.78 -18.44
CA LYS A 269 -8.58 -23.61 -19.90
C LYS A 269 -7.50 -22.69 -20.46
N LEU A 270 -7.33 -21.50 -19.87
CA LEU A 270 -6.29 -20.54 -20.28
C LEU A 270 -4.88 -21.11 -20.09
N TRP A 271 -4.65 -21.82 -18.99
CA TRP A 271 -3.37 -22.45 -18.69
C TRP A 271 -3.01 -23.54 -19.70
N TRP A 272 -3.97 -24.35 -20.13
CA TRP A 272 -3.76 -25.38 -21.15
C TRP A 272 -3.62 -24.79 -22.55
N SER A 273 -4.34 -23.72 -22.90
CA SER A 273 -4.29 -23.11 -24.23
C SER A 273 -3.10 -22.18 -24.47
N ASP A 274 -2.72 -21.35 -23.48
CA ASP A 274 -1.60 -20.43 -23.56
C ASP A 274 -0.85 -20.36 -22.22
N ARG A 275 -0.11 -21.43 -21.94
CA ARG A 275 0.68 -21.59 -20.71
C ARG A 275 1.62 -20.42 -20.44
N LYS A 276 2.31 -19.95 -21.49
CA LYS A 276 3.31 -18.89 -21.38
C LYS A 276 2.64 -17.59 -20.96
N PHE A 277 1.51 -17.25 -21.58
CA PHE A 277 0.77 -16.06 -21.23
C PHE A 277 0.12 -16.15 -19.85
N TYR A 278 -0.46 -17.30 -19.49
CA TYR A 278 -0.98 -17.51 -18.12
C TYR A 278 0.10 -17.26 -17.06
N ASN A 279 1.28 -17.86 -17.23
CA ASN A 279 2.38 -17.67 -16.28
C ASN A 279 2.84 -16.21 -16.26
N LEU A 280 2.87 -15.52 -17.41
CA LEU A 280 3.16 -14.09 -17.45
C LEU A 280 2.12 -13.26 -16.68
N LEU A 281 0.83 -13.60 -16.78
CA LEU A 281 -0.24 -12.92 -16.02
C LEU A 281 -0.11 -13.15 -14.51
N MET A 282 0.35 -14.31 -14.08
CA MET A 282 0.43 -14.67 -12.67
C MET A 282 1.72 -14.22 -12.01
N ASP A 283 2.84 -14.35 -12.71
CA ASP A 283 4.19 -14.24 -12.17
C ASP A 283 5.00 -13.07 -12.77
N GLY A 284 4.47 -12.42 -13.81
CA GLY A 284 5.03 -11.19 -14.35
C GLY A 284 4.66 -9.93 -13.57
N ALA A 285 5.11 -8.78 -14.07
CA ALA A 285 4.71 -7.48 -13.56
C ALA A 285 3.18 -7.29 -13.69
N ASP A 286 2.55 -6.87 -12.59
CA ASP A 286 1.09 -6.74 -12.45
C ASP A 286 0.55 -5.54 -13.25
N SER A 287 0.40 -5.72 -14.56
CA SER A 287 -0.10 -4.68 -15.46
C SER A 287 -1.59 -4.39 -15.25
N PRO A 288 -2.01 -3.11 -15.12
CA PRO A 288 -3.42 -2.70 -15.01
C PRO A 288 -4.28 -3.13 -16.20
N ALA A 289 -3.68 -3.34 -17.37
CA ALA A 289 -4.36 -3.77 -18.58
C ALA A 289 -5.09 -5.12 -18.39
N VAL A 290 -4.71 -5.94 -17.40
CA VAL A 290 -5.43 -7.17 -17.05
C VAL A 290 -6.92 -6.93 -16.83
N TYR A 291 -7.28 -5.78 -16.25
CA TYR A 291 -8.66 -5.54 -15.86
C TYR A 291 -9.56 -5.37 -17.08
N ARG A 292 -8.99 -5.13 -18.27
CA ARG A 292 -9.66 -5.03 -19.57
C ARG A 292 -9.28 -6.17 -20.54
N LEU A 293 -8.62 -7.23 -20.06
CA LEU A 293 -8.09 -8.30 -20.91
C LEU A 293 -9.17 -9.25 -21.44
N PHE A 294 -10.05 -9.70 -20.55
CA PHE A 294 -11.01 -10.75 -20.89
C PHE A 294 -12.34 -10.18 -21.36
N GLU A 295 -12.86 -10.69 -22.47
CA GLU A 295 -14.25 -10.44 -22.83
C GLU A 295 -15.17 -11.27 -21.94
N THR A 296 -16.20 -10.63 -21.39
CA THR A 296 -17.13 -11.27 -20.45
C THR A 296 -18.58 -11.05 -20.83
N GLY A 297 -18.88 -10.13 -21.76
CA GLY A 297 -20.24 -9.74 -22.11
C GLY A 297 -20.99 -9.01 -20.99
N ARG A 298 -20.33 -8.69 -19.86
CA ARG A 298 -20.93 -8.01 -18.70
C ARG A 298 -20.04 -6.88 -18.18
N GLY A 299 -20.67 -5.82 -17.69
CA GLY A 299 -19.97 -4.67 -17.10
C GLY A 299 -19.11 -3.91 -18.13
N ARG A 300 -17.81 -3.83 -17.87
CA ARG A 300 -16.84 -3.09 -18.69
C ARG A 300 -16.48 -3.83 -19.98
N LYS A 301 -16.21 -3.07 -21.05
CA LYS A 301 -15.73 -3.60 -22.34
C LYS A 301 -14.28 -4.07 -22.25
N ALA A 302 -13.95 -5.19 -22.92
CA ALA A 302 -12.55 -5.57 -23.10
C ALA A 302 -11.83 -4.54 -23.99
N TRP A 303 -10.52 -4.40 -23.80
CA TRP A 303 -9.66 -3.58 -24.63
C TRP A 303 -8.82 -4.48 -25.54
N PRO A 304 -8.99 -4.40 -26.88
CA PRO A 304 -8.25 -5.26 -27.81
C PRO A 304 -6.72 -5.21 -27.63
N GLY A 305 -6.17 -4.05 -27.27
CA GLY A 305 -4.73 -3.86 -27.01
C GLY A 305 -4.24 -4.34 -25.64
N ALA A 306 -5.11 -4.87 -24.78
CA ALA A 306 -4.74 -5.24 -23.41
C ALA A 306 -3.63 -6.30 -23.36
N ARG A 307 -3.69 -7.32 -24.22
CA ARG A 307 -2.68 -8.37 -24.28
C ARG A 307 -1.32 -7.81 -24.68
N ASP A 308 -1.27 -6.99 -25.72
CA ASP A 308 -0.02 -6.39 -26.21
C ASP A 308 0.58 -5.43 -25.19
N GLN A 309 -0.24 -4.66 -24.47
CA GLN A 309 0.22 -3.81 -23.40
C GLN A 309 0.82 -4.61 -22.23
N ILE A 310 0.21 -5.74 -21.85
CA ILE A 310 0.76 -6.63 -20.80
C ILE A 310 2.11 -7.18 -21.23
N LEU A 311 2.22 -7.63 -22.48
CA LEU A 311 3.47 -8.14 -23.05
C LEU A 311 4.55 -7.05 -23.10
N LYS A 312 4.20 -5.84 -23.54
CA LYS A 312 5.09 -4.68 -23.59
C LYS A 312 5.62 -4.32 -22.20
N ALA A 313 4.73 -4.12 -21.22
CA ALA A 313 5.12 -3.74 -19.86
C ALA A 313 6.06 -4.77 -19.23
N ASN A 314 5.81 -6.06 -19.44
CA ASN A 314 6.69 -7.11 -18.93
C ASN A 314 8.06 -7.16 -19.63
N ARG A 315 8.13 -6.84 -20.93
CA ARG A 315 9.42 -6.70 -21.64
C ARG A 315 10.22 -5.54 -21.08
N GLU A 316 9.61 -4.37 -20.93
CA GLU A 316 10.26 -3.17 -20.37
C GLU A 316 10.81 -3.43 -18.95
N VAL A 317 10.02 -4.10 -18.09
CA VAL A 317 10.48 -4.49 -16.76
C VAL A 317 11.68 -5.44 -16.81
N LYS A 318 11.67 -6.40 -17.74
CA LYS A 318 12.79 -7.32 -17.94
C LYS A 318 14.04 -6.59 -18.42
N GLU A 319 13.90 -5.71 -19.40
CA GLU A 319 14.99 -4.91 -19.98
C GLU A 319 15.63 -3.99 -18.95
N MET A 320 14.83 -3.29 -18.13
CA MET A 320 15.32 -2.48 -17.01
C MET A 320 16.16 -3.30 -16.03
N GLY A 321 15.68 -4.49 -15.66
CA GLY A 321 16.42 -5.39 -14.78
C GLY A 321 17.74 -5.90 -15.39
N GLU A 322 17.79 -6.14 -16.70
CA GLU A 322 18.99 -6.54 -17.43
C GLU A 322 20.00 -5.41 -17.57
N GLU A 323 19.54 -4.20 -17.89
CA GLU A 323 20.36 -2.99 -17.93
C GLU A 323 21.01 -2.71 -16.57
N TRP A 324 20.24 -2.76 -15.48
CA TRP A 324 20.81 -2.57 -14.15
C TRP A 324 21.88 -3.61 -13.82
N ARG A 325 21.67 -4.89 -14.17
CA ARG A 325 22.68 -5.95 -13.95
C ARG A 325 23.94 -5.68 -14.76
N ARG A 326 23.83 -5.25 -16.01
CA ARG A 326 24.98 -4.86 -16.84
C ARG A 326 25.75 -3.72 -16.18
N ASN A 327 25.09 -2.63 -15.80
CA ASN A 327 25.72 -1.46 -15.18
C ASN A 327 26.38 -1.78 -13.83
N ASN A 328 25.81 -2.67 -13.02
CA ASN A 328 26.38 -3.07 -11.73
C ASN A 328 27.47 -4.13 -11.84
N ASN A 329 27.43 -5.01 -12.85
CA ASN A 329 28.53 -5.94 -13.12
C ASN A 329 29.76 -5.21 -13.66
N VAL A 330 29.57 -4.16 -14.48
CA VAL A 330 30.67 -3.29 -14.95
C VAL A 330 31.32 -2.54 -13.78
N LYS A 331 30.53 -2.02 -12.82
CA LYS A 331 31.06 -1.42 -11.57
C LYS A 331 31.78 -2.41 -10.63
N ARG A 332 31.62 -3.72 -10.87
CA ARG A 332 32.30 -4.81 -10.14
C ARG A 332 33.46 -5.44 -10.91
N GLY A 333 33.82 -4.90 -12.09
CA GLY A 333 35.09 -5.21 -12.75
C GLY A 333 36.28 -4.89 -11.84
N PRO A 334 37.47 -5.47 -12.09
CA PRO A 334 38.58 -5.40 -11.14
C PRO A 334 38.88 -3.93 -10.83
N LEU A 335 38.71 -3.57 -9.56
CA LEU A 335 39.24 -2.34 -8.99
C LEU A 335 40.71 -2.28 -9.39
N CYS A 336 41.00 -1.39 -10.34
CA CYS A 336 42.36 -1.00 -10.66
C CYS A 336 42.99 -0.55 -9.34
N THR A 337 43.95 -1.35 -8.87
CA THR A 337 44.65 -1.22 -7.60
C THR A 337 45.63 -0.06 -7.70
N LYS A 338 45.12 1.16 -7.84
CA LYS A 338 45.91 2.39 -7.75
C LYS A 338 45.14 3.35 -6.85
N TYR A 339 45.87 3.93 -5.89
CA TYR A 339 45.40 4.75 -4.75
C TYR A 339 45.13 4.01 -3.43
N LEU A 340 46.09 3.17 -3.03
CA LEU A 340 46.46 3.00 -1.62
C LEU A 340 47.99 3.08 -1.54
N THR A 341 48.53 4.29 -1.69
CA THR A 341 49.89 4.60 -1.24
C THR A 341 49.82 5.83 -0.36
N ALA A 342 50.05 5.57 0.94
CA ALA A 342 50.64 6.43 1.95
C ALA A 342 50.03 7.83 2.16
N ASN A 343 49.39 8.00 3.31
CA ASN A 343 49.68 9.19 4.11
C ASN A 343 49.99 8.72 5.54
N PRO A 344 51.23 8.87 6.03
CA PRO A 344 51.57 8.47 7.39
C PRO A 344 51.01 9.49 8.39
N LEU A 345 50.67 8.94 9.55
CA LEU A 345 50.39 9.64 10.79
C LEU A 345 51.43 10.72 11.05
N VAL A 346 50.98 11.95 11.33
CA VAL A 346 51.78 12.92 12.08
C VAL A 346 51.16 13.02 13.48
N SER A 347 51.91 12.48 14.42
CA SER A 347 51.78 12.72 15.86
C SER A 347 52.37 14.08 16.22
N SER A 348 51.64 14.81 17.08
CA SER A 348 52.13 15.72 18.14
C SER A 348 53.49 16.41 17.98
N GLU A 349 53.45 17.74 17.95
CA GLU A 349 54.02 18.60 19.01
C GLU A 349 52.98 19.63 19.44
#